data_AF-A0A945S5W0-F1
#
_entry.id   AF-A0A945S5W0-F1
#
_cell.length_a   1.000
_cell.length_b   1.000
_cell.length_c   1.000
_cell.angle_alpha   90.00
_cell.angle_beta   90.00
_cell.angle_gamma   90.00
#
_symmetry.space_group_name_H-M   'P 1'
#
loop_
_entity.id
_entity.type
_entity.pdbx_description
1 polymer ?
#
loop_
_entity_poly.entity_id
_entity_poly.type
_entity_poly.pdbx_seq_one_letter_code
_entity_poly.pdbx_strand_id
1 'polypeptide(L)'
;MKPSSKPVRKCHGCGLNLGDHCGVYPIPRKMWHHRTCVGYRNADMLSQYEDEQARHPPDPARQARREMAKQRNSEPHWQGTLPFANR
;
A
#
# COMPACT_ATOMS: atom_id res chain seq x y z
N MET A 1 26.16 3.97 1.31
CA MET A 1 25.21 4.99 0.81
C MET A 1 23.79 4.49 1.06
N LYS A 2 22.99 5.14 1.92
CA LYS A 2 21.58 4.78 2.11
C LYS A 2 20.86 5.03 0.78
N PRO A 3 20.25 4.02 0.13
CA PRO A 3 19.49 4.27 -1.08
C PRO A 3 18.39 5.26 -0.68
N SER A 4 18.42 6.45 -1.26
CA SER A 4 17.42 7.47 -0.95
C SER A 4 16.05 6.83 -1.18
N SER A 5 15.33 6.69 -0.09
CA SER A 5 13.94 6.29 -0.12
C SER A 5 13.25 7.33 -0.99
N LYS A 6 12.76 6.91 -2.16
CA LYS A 6 11.51 7.35 -2.81
C LYS A 6 11.56 7.23 -4.34
N PRO A 7 10.72 6.35 -4.90
CA PRO A 7 10.00 6.63 -6.14
C PRO A 7 8.53 7.00 -5.86
N VAL A 8 7.87 6.26 -4.96
CA VAL A 8 6.43 6.37 -4.67
C VAL A 8 6.06 7.74 -4.09
N ARG A 9 6.79 8.23 -3.08
CA ARG A 9 6.51 9.58 -2.52
C ARG A 9 6.93 10.76 -3.42
N LYS A 10 7.40 10.54 -4.65
CA LYS A 10 7.56 11.58 -5.67
C LYS A 10 6.52 11.46 -6.80
N CYS A 11 5.79 10.35 -6.84
CA CYS A 11 4.72 10.08 -7.81
C CYS A 11 3.41 10.75 -7.37
N HIS A 12 3.46 12.05 -7.06
CA HIS A 12 2.30 12.80 -6.57
C HIS A 12 1.22 12.88 -7.65
N GLY A 13 0.03 12.34 -7.38
CA GLY A 13 -1.11 12.34 -8.29
C GLY A 13 -1.15 11.19 -9.31
N CYS A 14 -0.35 10.13 -9.13
CA CYS A 14 -0.51 8.89 -9.90
C CYS A 14 -1.51 7.97 -9.20
N GLY A 15 -2.52 7.48 -9.92
CA GLY A 15 -3.51 6.54 -9.36
C GLY A 15 -2.91 5.20 -8.92
N LEU A 16 -1.74 4.84 -9.44
CA LEU A 16 -1.00 3.62 -9.07
C LEU A 16 -0.07 3.82 -7.86
N ASN A 17 -0.13 4.99 -7.21
CA ASN A 17 0.64 5.30 -6.02
C ASN A 17 -0.14 4.88 -4.77
N LEU A 18 0.26 3.76 -4.16
CA LEU A 18 -0.38 3.23 -2.94
C LEU A 18 0.28 3.76 -1.65
N GLY A 19 1.14 4.79 -1.76
CA GLY A 19 1.82 5.47 -0.66
C GLY A 19 3.18 4.85 -0.32
N ASP A 20 3.21 3.55 -0.05
CA ASP A 20 4.41 2.77 0.27
C ASP A 20 4.96 1.99 -0.94
N HIS A 21 4.10 1.53 -1.85
CA HIS A 21 4.46 0.80 -3.07
C HIS A 21 3.67 1.28 -4.31
N CYS A 22 3.99 0.74 -5.48
CA CYS A 22 3.24 0.95 -6.72
C CYS A 22 2.37 -0.28 -7.00
N GLY A 23 1.15 -0.07 -7.51
CA GLY A 23 0.24 -1.17 -7.84
C GLY A 23 0.73 -2.09 -8.96
N VAL A 24 1.49 -1.55 -9.92
CA VAL A 24 1.96 -2.30 -11.11
C VAL A 24 3.42 -2.75 -10.97
N TYR A 25 4.29 -1.89 -10.44
CA TYR A 25 5.72 -2.16 -10.44
C TYR A 25 6.21 -2.58 -9.05
N PRO A 26 6.76 -3.80 -8.90
CA PRO A 26 7.29 -4.28 -7.61
C PRO A 26 8.53 -3.48 -7.17
N ILE A 27 9.29 -2.93 -8.14
CA ILE A 27 10.44 -2.08 -7.87
C ILE A 27 10.30 -0.78 -8.67
N PRO A 28 9.50 0.20 -8.20
CA PRO A 28 9.18 1.38 -8.99
C PRO A 28 10.42 2.21 -9.32
N ARG A 29 11.47 2.15 -8.48
CA ARG A 29 12.74 2.86 -8.71
C ARG A 29 13.44 2.43 -10.01
N LYS A 30 13.30 1.16 -10.41
CA LYS A 30 13.93 0.64 -11.64
C LYS A 30 13.23 1.14 -12.90
N MET A 31 11.96 1.55 -12.79
CA MET A 31 11.13 2.00 -13.91
C MET A 31 11.24 3.51 -14.15
N TRP A 32 11.94 4.23 -13.26
CA TRP A 32 12.16 5.66 -13.40
C TRP A 32 13.36 5.90 -14.32
N HIS A 33 13.11 6.51 -15.47
CA HIS A 33 14.14 6.93 -16.41
C HIS A 33 14.11 8.45 -16.51
N HIS A 34 15.27 9.13 -16.44
CA HIS A 34 15.34 10.60 -16.50
C HIS A 34 14.34 11.38 -15.61
N ARG A 35 14.01 10.84 -14.42
CA ARG A 35 13.03 11.39 -13.46
C ARG A 35 11.55 11.28 -13.86
N THR A 36 11.23 10.55 -14.91
CA THR A 36 9.84 10.26 -15.31
C THR A 36 9.52 8.78 -15.07
N CYS A 37 8.27 8.50 -14.71
CA CYS A 37 7.74 7.15 -14.54
C CYS A 37 6.76 6.86 -15.67
N VAL A 38 6.89 5.71 -16.32
CA VAL A 38 6.01 5.28 -17.43
C VAL A 38 4.55 5.16 -16.99
N GLY A 39 4.31 4.78 -15.72
CA GLY A 39 2.97 4.70 -15.15
C GLY A 39 2.42 6.04 -14.62
N TYR A 40 3.15 7.14 -14.72
CA TYR A 40 2.67 8.43 -14.20
C TYR A 40 1.48 8.93 -15.03
N ARG A 41 0.30 9.04 -14.39
CA ARG A 41 -0.97 9.45 -15.03
C ARG A 41 -1.36 8.61 -16.25
N ASN A 42 -0.90 7.36 -16.32
CA ASN A 42 -1.32 6.45 -17.38
C ASN A 42 -2.68 5.84 -17.00
N ALA A 43 -3.74 6.24 -17.71
CA ALA A 43 -5.10 5.79 -17.46
C ALA A 43 -5.29 4.30 -17.77
N ASP A 44 -4.63 3.79 -18.82
CA ASP A 44 -4.74 2.38 -19.23
C ASP A 44 -4.14 1.46 -18.16
N MET A 45 -2.97 1.81 -17.63
CA MET A 45 -2.35 1.04 -16.56
C MET A 45 -3.16 1.10 -15.26
N LEU A 46 -3.85 2.22 -15.00
CA LEU A 46 -4.74 2.32 -13.84
C LEU A 46 -5.97 1.42 -14.00
N SER A 47 -6.63 1.45 -15.16
CA SER A 47 -7.78 0.61 -15.46
C SER A 47 -7.44 -0.88 -15.37
N GLN A 48 -6.29 -1.30 -15.92
CA GLN A 48 -5.84 -2.69 -15.82
C GLN A 48 -5.63 -3.13 -14.37
N TYR A 49 -5.03 -2.27 -13.55
CA TYR A 49 -4.82 -2.56 -12.14
C TYR A 49 -6.15 -2.67 -11.39
N GLU A 50 -7.11 -1.79 -11.66
CA GLU A 50 -8.45 -1.85 -11.07
C GLU A 50 -9.19 -3.14 -11.47
N ASP A 51 -9.09 -3.54 -12.74
CA ASP A 51 -9.66 -4.80 -13.23
C ASP A 51 -9.02 -6.03 -12.57
N GLU A 52 -7.70 -6.02 -12.36
CA GLU A 52 -6.99 -7.09 -11.66
C GLU A 52 -7.40 -7.18 -10.19
N GLN A 53 -7.57 -6.05 -9.51
CA GLN A 53 -8.09 -6.01 -8.13
C GLN A 53 -9.53 -6.53 -8.06
N ALA A 54 -10.37 -6.22 -9.05
CA ALA A 54 -11.73 -6.74 -9.13
C ALA A 54 -11.78 -8.25 -9.36
N ARG A 55 -10.86 -8.81 -10.15
CA ARG A 55 -10.76 -10.26 -10.38
C ARG A 55 -10.25 -11.03 -9.17
N HIS A 56 -9.42 -10.40 -8.33
CA HIS A 56 -8.84 -10.99 -7.14
C HIS A 56 -9.26 -10.22 -5.89
N PRO A 57 -10.55 -10.26 -5.52
CA PRO A 57 -11.02 -9.57 -4.33
C PRO A 57 -10.27 -10.09 -3.10
N PRO A 58 -9.90 -9.22 -2.15
CA PRO A 58 -9.21 -9.67 -0.96
C PRO A 58 -10.13 -10.59 -0.15
N ASP A 59 -9.57 -11.66 0.40
CA ASP A 59 -10.29 -12.57 1.29
C ASP A 59 -10.95 -11.78 2.45
N PRO A 60 -12.28 -11.82 2.60
CA PRO A 60 -12.99 -11.09 3.64
C PRO A 60 -12.50 -11.44 5.05
N ALA A 61 -12.09 -12.70 5.30
CA ALA A 61 -11.54 -13.10 6.59
C ALA A 61 -10.16 -12.46 6.86
N ARG A 62 -9.37 -12.20 5.81
CA ARG A 62 -8.11 -11.47 5.92
C ARG A 62 -8.35 -9.98 6.16
N GLN A 63 -9.38 -9.39 5.57
CA GLN A 63 -9.77 -8.00 5.82
C GLN A 63 -10.22 -7.80 7.27
N ALA A 64 -11.13 -8.64 7.77
CA ALA A 64 -11.61 -8.57 9.16
C ALA A 64 -10.46 -8.66 10.18
N ARG A 65 -9.48 -9.56 9.95
CA ARG A 65 -8.28 -9.65 10.80
C ARG A 65 -7.44 -8.37 10.80
N ARG A 66 -7.30 -7.71 9.65
CA ARG A 66 -6.56 -6.44 9.54
C ARG A 66 -7.28 -5.29 10.24
N GLU A 67 -8.59 -5.23 10.15
CA GLU A 67 -9.40 -4.22 10.83
C GLU A 67 -9.32 -4.35 12.35
N MET A 68 -9.50 -5.56 12.88
CA MET A 68 -9.32 -5.82 14.31
C MET A 68 -7.91 -5.45 14.80
N ALA A 69 -6.86 -5.74 14.01
CA ALA A 69 -5.50 -5.35 14.35
C ALA A 69 -5.31 -3.83 14.36
N LYS A 70 -5.93 -3.09 13.42
CA LYS A 70 -5.91 -1.62 13.43
C LYS A 70 -6.61 -1.05 14.65
N GLN A 71 -7.77 -1.59 15.03
CA GLN A 71 -8.52 -1.17 16.22
C GLN A 71 -7.68 -1.35 17.49
N ARG A 72 -7.06 -2.53 17.66
CA ARG A 72 -6.15 -2.79 18.78
C ARG A 72 -4.94 -1.85 18.82
N ASN A 73 -4.36 -1.53 17.66
CA ASN A 73 -3.22 -0.60 17.59
C ASN A 73 -3.61 0.86 17.86
N SER A 74 -4.88 1.23 17.66
CA SER A 74 -5.39 2.57 17.99
C SER A 74 -5.78 2.73 19.45
N GLU A 75 -5.87 1.64 20.22
CA GLU A 75 -6.16 1.71 21.64
C GLU A 75 -4.97 2.29 22.43
N PRO A 76 -5.19 3.32 23.27
CA PRO A 76 -4.11 3.92 24.05
C PRO A 76 -3.54 2.95 25.09
N HIS A 77 -2.24 2.64 25.00
CA HIS A 77 -1.53 1.69 25.87
C HIS A 77 -1.29 2.15 27.33
N TRP A 78 -1.80 3.33 27.73
CA TRP A 78 -1.47 3.95 29.02
C TRP A 78 -2.27 3.40 30.22
N GLN A 79 -3.33 2.62 29.98
CA GLN A 79 -3.95 1.79 31.02
C GLN A 79 -3.26 0.43 30.95
N GLY A 80 -2.33 0.16 31.87
CA GLY A 80 -1.41 -1.00 31.89
C GLY A 80 -2.04 -2.41 31.92
N THR A 81 -3.30 -2.57 31.54
CA THR A 81 -3.95 -3.84 31.27
C THR A 81 -3.98 -4.06 29.76
N LEU A 82 -2.98 -4.78 29.25
CA LEU A 82 -3.18 -5.53 28.01
C LEU A 82 -4.44 -6.39 28.20
N PRO A 83 -5.42 -6.38 27.28
CA PRO A 83 -6.48 -7.37 27.35
C PRO A 83 -5.82 -8.73 27.29
N PHE A 84 -5.82 -9.44 28.43
CA PHE A 84 -5.30 -10.79 28.53
C PHE A 84 -5.95 -11.60 27.42
N ALA A 85 -5.13 -12.10 26.50
CA ALA A 85 -5.54 -13.16 25.61
C ALA A 85 -6.02 -14.31 26.49
N ASN A 86 -7.31 -14.64 26.43
CA ASN A 86 -7.82 -15.87 27.02
C ASN A 86 -7.01 -17.03 26.43
N ARG A 87 -6.31 -17.71 27.33
CA ARG A 87 -5.41 -18.84 27.12
C ARG A 87 -6.19 -20.12 26.90
#